data_AF-A0A554JPW9-F1
#
_entry.id   AF-A0A554JPW9-F1
#
_cell.length_a   1.000
_cell.length_b   1.000
_cell.length_c   1.000
_cell.angle_alpha   90.00
_cell.angle_beta   90.00
_cell.angle_gamma   90.00
#
_symmetry.space_group_name_H-M   'P 1'
#
loop_
_entity.id
_entity.type
_entity.pdbx_description
1 polymer ?
#
loop_
_entity_poly.entity_id
_entity_poly.type
_entity_poly.pdbx_seq_one_letter_code
_entity_poly.pdbx_strand_id
1 'polypeptide(L)'
;MHSLTEENRNYQNLLDQAEGAYLKKEYLEAFLIQSCIIEGVIKNYASKKFSYLVEGNSLLKNKFENWDVSRLVDDLLLSGKIDNYLYKNLNAYRKKRNSVIHDLLSHEDKNLLDEELKKTYELGREMKGFIVDDMSKNDNDASIAELQGQINDLLSTIVSLQSNLISSSGKGNTETEVIMLQIGKLLQQLELTRHNDK
;
A
#
# COMPACT_ATOMS: atom_id res chain seq x y z
N MET A 1 -23.57 10.67 5.30
CA MET A 1 -22.46 11.62 5.07
C MET A 1 -21.31 11.21 5.97
N HIS A 2 -20.35 10.42 5.46
CA HIS A 2 -19.14 10.12 6.21
C HIS A 2 -18.16 11.29 6.06
N SER A 3 -17.81 11.90 7.20
CA SER A 3 -16.73 12.88 7.28
C SER A 3 -15.43 12.25 6.76
N LEU A 4 -14.85 12.83 5.73
CA LEU A 4 -13.49 12.50 5.29
C LEU A 4 -12.51 12.83 6.42
N THR A 5 -11.62 11.88 6.75
CA THR A 5 -10.47 12.08 7.64
C THR A 5 -9.59 13.23 7.14
N GLU A 6 -8.79 13.87 8.01
CA GLU A 6 -7.91 14.98 7.60
C GLU A 6 -6.92 14.60 6.49
N GLU A 7 -6.38 13.37 6.52
CA GLU A 7 -5.53 12.83 5.45
C GLU A 7 -6.24 12.81 4.09
N ASN A 8 -7.51 12.37 4.06
CA ASN A 8 -8.29 12.33 2.83
C ASN A 8 -8.60 13.73 2.28
N ARG A 9 -8.70 14.75 3.14
CA ARG A 9 -8.90 16.15 2.69
C ARG A 9 -7.61 16.71 2.08
N ASN A 10 -6.46 16.45 2.71
CA ASN A 10 -5.16 16.87 2.17
C ASN A 10 -4.89 16.25 0.81
N TYR A 11 -5.25 14.97 0.66
CA TYR A 11 -5.13 14.26 -0.59
C TYR A 11 -5.98 14.86 -1.72
N GLN A 12 -7.26 15.12 -1.46
CA GLN A 12 -8.13 15.74 -2.46
C GLN A 12 -7.69 17.15 -2.83
N ASN A 13 -7.19 17.92 -1.86
CA ASN A 13 -6.61 19.23 -2.15
C ASN A 13 -5.39 19.12 -3.11
N LEU A 14 -4.52 18.13 -2.94
CA LEU A 14 -3.38 17.91 -3.84
C LEU A 14 -3.83 17.48 -5.24
N LEU A 15 -4.86 16.64 -5.33
CA LEU A 15 -5.49 16.27 -6.60
C LEU A 15 -6.05 17.49 -7.33
N ASP A 16 -6.83 18.32 -6.63
CA ASP A 16 -7.41 19.54 -7.18
C ASP A 16 -6.32 20.53 -7.62
N GLN A 17 -5.21 20.61 -6.86
CA GLN A 17 -4.04 21.41 -7.25
C GLN A 17 -3.39 20.88 -8.52
N ALA A 18 -3.18 19.56 -8.63
CA ALA A 18 -2.61 18.95 -9.83
C ALA A 18 -3.49 19.21 -11.07
N GLU A 19 -4.81 19.07 -10.92
CA GLU A 19 -5.77 19.34 -12.01
C GLU A 19 -5.84 20.83 -12.35
N GLY A 20 -5.84 21.70 -11.34
CA GLY A 20 -5.79 23.14 -11.51
C GLY A 20 -4.55 23.60 -12.28
N ALA A 21 -3.36 23.10 -11.91
CA ALA A 21 -2.12 23.37 -12.62
C ALA A 21 -2.17 22.87 -14.08
N TYR A 22 -2.69 21.67 -14.31
CA TYR A 22 -2.85 21.13 -15.67
C TYR A 22 -3.76 22.01 -16.53
N LEU A 23 -4.90 22.47 -16.00
CA LEU A 23 -5.84 23.35 -16.71
C LEU A 23 -5.24 24.73 -17.02
N LYS A 24 -4.35 25.23 -16.16
CA LYS A 24 -3.57 26.46 -16.40
C LYS A 24 -2.39 26.27 -17.35
N LYS A 25 -2.15 25.04 -17.83
CA LYS A 25 -0.98 24.64 -18.63
C LYS A 25 0.35 24.75 -17.88
N GLU A 26 0.31 24.70 -16.55
CA GLU A 26 1.46 24.60 -15.67
C GLU A 26 1.88 23.12 -15.58
N TYR A 27 2.25 22.53 -16.72
CA TYR A 27 2.39 21.07 -16.86
C TYR A 27 3.48 20.47 -15.97
N LEU A 28 4.57 21.20 -15.72
CA LEU A 28 5.63 20.75 -14.81
C LEU A 28 5.10 20.60 -13.38
N GLU A 29 4.35 21.60 -12.90
CA GLU A 29 3.76 21.56 -11.57
C GLU A 29 2.72 20.44 -11.47
N ALA A 30 1.82 20.34 -12.45
CA ALA A 30 0.84 19.27 -12.53
C ALA A 30 1.50 17.87 -12.49
N PHE A 31 2.56 17.68 -13.28
CA PHE A 31 3.34 16.44 -13.34
C PHE A 31 4.03 16.10 -12.02
N LEU A 32 4.65 17.08 -11.36
CA LEU A 32 5.35 16.86 -10.10
C LEU A 32 4.37 16.50 -8.98
N ILE A 33 3.27 17.23 -8.86
CA ILE A 33 2.23 16.96 -7.85
C ILE A 33 1.65 15.56 -8.08
N GLN A 34 1.25 15.22 -9.31
CA GLN A 34 0.71 13.90 -9.63
C GLN A 34 1.71 12.77 -9.34
N SER A 35 2.99 12.99 -9.65
CA SER A 35 4.05 12.02 -9.34
C SER A 35 4.18 11.74 -7.84
N CYS A 36 4.13 12.79 -7.01
CA CYS A 36 4.14 12.64 -5.57
C CYS A 36 2.89 11.94 -5.04
N ILE A 37 1.72 12.28 -5.57
CA ILE A 37 0.44 11.65 -5.23
C ILE A 37 0.51 10.14 -5.50
N ILE A 38 0.83 9.74 -6.74
CA ILE A 38 0.88 8.32 -7.13
C ILE A 38 1.87 7.54 -6.27
N GLU A 39 3.07 8.09 -6.05
CA GLU A 39 4.08 7.45 -5.20
C GLU A 39 3.62 7.30 -3.75
N GLY A 40 2.99 8.34 -3.19
CA GLY A 40 2.44 8.32 -1.84
C GLY A 40 1.36 7.25 -1.65
N VAL A 41 0.42 7.15 -2.61
CA VAL A 41 -0.67 6.16 -2.58
C VAL A 41 -0.12 4.74 -2.61
N ILE A 42 0.83 4.45 -3.51
CA ILE A 42 1.43 3.11 -3.61
C ILE A 42 2.13 2.74 -2.30
N LYS A 43 2.92 3.65 -1.72
CA LYS A 43 3.62 3.41 -0.45
C LYS A 43 2.64 3.16 0.69
N ASN A 44 1.61 3.99 0.81
CA ASN A 44 0.60 3.85 1.85
C ASN A 44 -0.14 2.51 1.72
N TYR A 45 -0.59 2.16 0.51
CA TYR A 45 -1.28 0.90 0.29
C TYR A 45 -0.40 -0.32 0.59
N ALA A 46 0.84 -0.33 0.10
CA ALA A 46 1.75 -1.42 0.36
C ALA A 46 2.04 -1.56 1.87
N SER A 47 2.22 -0.44 2.59
CA SER A 47 2.39 -0.44 4.04
C SER A 47 1.20 -1.10 4.76
N LYS A 48 -0.03 -0.77 4.36
CA LYS A 48 -1.24 -1.38 4.91
C LYS A 48 -1.34 -2.87 4.57
N LYS A 49 -1.01 -3.28 3.35
CA LYS A 49 -1.13 -4.68 2.90
C LYS A 49 -0.03 -5.59 3.42
N PHE A 50 1.12 -5.04 3.76
CA PHE A 50 2.24 -5.82 4.31
C PHE A 50 2.47 -5.57 5.80
N SER A 51 1.56 -4.85 6.48
CA SER A 51 1.71 -4.49 7.90
C SER A 51 1.98 -5.72 8.76
N TYR A 52 1.29 -6.83 8.54
CA TYR A 52 1.47 -8.08 9.27
C TYR A 52 2.88 -8.69 9.12
N LEU A 53 3.60 -8.41 8.02
CA LEU A 53 4.98 -8.88 7.81
C LEU A 53 6.02 -7.99 8.52
N VAL A 54 5.68 -6.72 8.76
CA VAL A 54 6.59 -5.74 9.37
C VAL A 54 6.27 -5.46 10.83
N GLU A 55 5.05 -5.74 11.29
CA GLU A 55 4.65 -5.65 12.69
C GLU A 55 5.43 -6.68 13.51
N GLY A 56 6.25 -6.19 14.45
CA GLY A 56 7.11 -7.01 15.30
C GLY A 56 8.59 -7.04 14.88
N ASN A 57 8.96 -6.50 13.72
CA ASN A 57 10.37 -6.42 13.29
C ASN A 57 10.75 -5.01 12.79
N SER A 58 11.41 -4.24 13.65
CA SER A 58 11.82 -2.86 13.37
C SER A 58 12.80 -2.72 12.20
N LEU A 59 13.67 -3.71 11.97
CA LEU A 59 14.59 -3.72 10.82
C LEU A 59 13.82 -3.89 9.50
N LEU A 60 12.85 -4.79 9.49
CA LEU A 60 11.97 -5.02 8.34
C LEU A 60 11.10 -3.79 8.05
N LYS A 61 10.53 -3.16 9.08
CA LYS A 61 9.78 -1.90 8.96
C LYS A 61 10.64 -0.79 8.34
N ASN A 62 11.84 -0.55 8.88
CA ASN A 62 12.76 0.45 8.33
C ASN A 62 13.14 0.13 6.89
N LYS A 63 13.35 -1.15 6.56
CA LYS A 63 13.68 -1.55 5.19
C LYS A 63 12.51 -1.27 4.26
N PHE A 64 11.28 -1.57 4.68
CA PHE A 64 10.05 -1.37 3.92
C PHE A 64 9.77 0.10 3.62
N GLU A 65 9.93 0.99 4.61
CA GLU A 65 9.78 2.45 4.41
C GLU A 65 10.75 3.02 3.36
N ASN A 66 11.90 2.35 3.17
CA ASN A 66 12.92 2.72 2.20
C ASN A 66 12.84 1.96 0.87
N TRP A 67 11.80 1.13 0.66
CA TRP A 67 11.64 0.46 -0.63
C TRP A 67 11.31 1.45 -1.75
N ASP A 68 11.90 1.18 -2.90
CA ASP A 68 11.60 1.90 -4.11
C ASP A 68 10.22 1.51 -4.64
N VAL A 69 9.58 2.44 -5.34
CA VAL A 69 8.24 2.24 -5.89
C VAL A 69 8.18 1.06 -6.87
N SER A 70 9.26 0.77 -7.60
CA SER A 70 9.27 -0.37 -8.53
C SER A 70 9.07 -1.67 -7.77
N ARG A 71 9.89 -1.88 -6.74
CA ARG A 71 9.81 -3.07 -5.91
C ARG A 71 8.44 -3.21 -5.25
N LEU A 72 7.88 -2.12 -4.73
CA LEU A 72 6.55 -2.15 -4.12
C LEU A 72 5.47 -2.59 -5.13
N VAL A 73 5.51 -2.09 -6.36
CA VAL A 73 4.55 -2.47 -7.41
C VAL A 73 4.72 -3.93 -7.83
N ASP A 74 5.96 -4.42 -7.95
CA ASP A 74 6.23 -5.83 -8.27
C ASP A 74 5.75 -6.76 -7.13
N ASP A 75 6.04 -6.43 -5.88
CA ASP A 75 5.65 -7.22 -4.71
C ASP A 75 4.11 -7.23 -4.52
N LEU A 76 3.43 -6.12 -4.79
CA LEU A 76 1.96 -6.04 -4.79
C LEU A 76 1.33 -6.93 -5.86
N LEU A 77 1.93 -7.05 -7.05
CA LEU A 77 1.46 -7.97 -8.08
C LEU A 77 1.69 -9.43 -7.68
N LEU A 78 2.91 -9.76 -7.23
CA LEU A 78 3.28 -11.14 -6.85
C LEU A 78 2.44 -11.67 -5.69
N SER A 79 2.02 -10.79 -4.78
CA SER A 79 1.12 -11.11 -3.66
C SER A 79 -0.37 -11.04 -4.02
N GLY A 80 -0.72 -10.75 -5.28
CA GLY A 80 -2.10 -10.68 -5.76
C GLY A 80 -2.91 -9.51 -5.19
N LYS A 81 -2.25 -8.46 -4.66
CA LYS A 81 -2.91 -7.29 -4.06
C LYS A 81 -3.30 -6.23 -5.08
N ILE A 82 -2.78 -6.33 -6.30
CA ILE A 82 -3.19 -5.58 -7.49
C ILE A 82 -3.33 -6.53 -8.68
N ASP A 83 -4.18 -6.19 -9.63
CA ASP A 83 -4.32 -6.96 -10.86
C ASP A 83 -3.23 -6.61 -11.90
N ASN A 84 -3.16 -7.41 -12.96
CA ASN A 84 -2.19 -7.22 -14.04
C ASN A 84 -2.46 -5.95 -14.88
N TYR A 85 -3.71 -5.46 -14.91
CA TYR A 85 -4.05 -4.25 -15.66
C TYR A 85 -3.46 -3.01 -14.98
N LEU A 86 -3.72 -2.87 -13.68
CA LEU A 86 -3.16 -1.82 -12.84
C LEU A 86 -1.64 -1.90 -12.79
N TYR A 87 -1.06 -3.09 -12.65
CA TYR A 87 0.40 -3.28 -12.71
C TYR A 87 1.01 -2.71 -14.00
N LYS A 88 0.42 -3.04 -15.16
CA LYS A 88 0.90 -2.53 -16.45
C LYS A 88 0.84 -1.01 -16.53
N ASN A 89 -0.25 -0.41 -16.06
CA ASN A 89 -0.41 1.04 -16.04
C ASN A 89 0.62 1.72 -15.14
N LEU A 90 0.79 1.24 -13.90
CA LEU A 90 1.79 1.74 -12.94
C LEU A 90 3.21 1.62 -13.49
N ASN A 91 3.55 0.49 -14.11
CA ASN A 91 4.88 0.28 -14.68
C ASN A 91 5.13 1.16 -15.91
N ALA A 92 4.12 1.34 -16.77
CA ALA A 92 4.19 2.25 -17.91
C ALA A 92 4.43 3.70 -17.46
N TYR A 93 3.67 4.15 -16.46
CA TYR A 93 3.84 5.47 -15.86
C TYR A 93 5.21 5.66 -15.25
N ARG A 94 5.66 4.72 -14.41
CA ARG A 94 6.98 4.80 -13.78
C ARG A 94 8.09 4.94 -14.81
N LYS A 95 8.06 4.14 -15.88
CA LYS A 95 9.05 4.22 -16.97
C LYS A 95 9.02 5.59 -17.64
N LYS A 96 7.82 6.09 -17.97
CA LYS A 96 7.67 7.39 -18.62
C LYS A 96 8.11 8.55 -17.71
N ARG A 97 7.64 8.56 -16.47
CA ARG A 97 8.01 9.52 -15.42
C ARG A 97 9.52 9.54 -15.18
N ASN A 98 10.18 8.39 -15.12
CA ASN A 98 11.63 8.34 -14.96
C ASN A 98 12.36 8.91 -16.17
N SER A 99 11.94 8.58 -17.40
CA SER A 99 12.50 9.19 -18.61
C SER A 99 12.38 10.71 -18.54
N VAL A 100 11.18 11.23 -18.28
CA VAL A 100 10.90 12.67 -18.23
C VAL A 100 11.72 13.38 -17.15
N ILE A 101 11.88 12.78 -15.96
CA ILE A 101 12.72 13.36 -14.90
C ILE A 101 14.20 13.37 -15.31
N HIS A 102 14.71 12.30 -15.92
CA HIS A 102 16.09 12.24 -16.37
C HIS A 102 16.37 13.24 -17.50
N ASP A 103 15.40 13.45 -18.37
CA ASP A 103 15.52 14.34 -19.52
C ASP A 103 15.11 15.79 -19.19
N LEU A 104 14.64 16.08 -17.97
CA LEU A 104 13.98 17.34 -17.61
C LEU A 104 14.86 18.57 -17.88
N LEU A 105 16.16 18.47 -17.58
CA LEU A 105 17.14 19.53 -17.77
C LEU A 105 17.82 19.48 -19.15
N SER A 106 17.58 18.42 -19.91
CA SER A 106 18.18 18.20 -21.24
C SER A 106 17.32 18.72 -22.37
N HIS A 107 16.08 19.15 -22.08
CA HIS A 107 15.21 19.77 -23.08
C HIS A 107 15.61 21.23 -23.33
N GLU A 108 16.09 21.51 -24.54
CA GLU A 108 16.34 22.88 -25.01
C GLU A 108 15.05 23.56 -25.51
N ASP A 109 14.08 22.78 -25.99
CA ASP A 109 12.78 23.25 -26.45
C ASP A 109 11.70 23.04 -25.38
N LYS A 110 11.18 24.15 -24.86
CA LYS A 110 10.09 24.17 -23.89
C LYS A 110 8.82 23.50 -24.40
N ASN A 111 8.47 23.66 -25.68
CA ASN A 111 7.24 23.09 -26.22
C ASN A 111 7.30 21.55 -26.26
N LEU A 112 8.47 21.00 -26.59
CA LEU A 112 8.68 19.55 -26.52
C LEU A 112 8.57 19.04 -25.08
N LEU A 113 9.18 19.75 -24.13
CA LEU A 113 9.06 19.42 -22.71
C LEU A 113 7.60 19.48 -22.22
N ASP A 114 6.87 20.54 -22.57
CA ASP A 114 5.46 20.70 -22.19
C ASP A 114 4.58 19.58 -22.75
N GLU A 115 4.80 19.15 -24.01
CA GLU A 115 4.10 18.00 -24.60
C GLU A 115 4.45 16.68 -23.91
N GLU A 116 5.71 16.47 -23.55
CA GLU A 116 6.17 15.29 -22.82
C GLU A 116 5.58 15.22 -21.41
N LEU A 117 5.58 16.34 -20.68
CA LEU A 117 4.96 16.47 -19.35
C LEU A 117 3.46 16.23 -19.43
N LYS A 118 2.78 16.83 -20.42
CA LYS A 118 1.34 16.66 -20.64
C LYS A 118 0.97 15.20 -20.91
N LYS A 119 1.66 14.52 -21.85
CA LYS A 119 1.41 13.10 -22.15
C LYS A 119 1.63 12.22 -20.92
N THR A 120 2.64 12.53 -20.14
CA THR A 120 2.96 11.77 -18.92
C THR A 120 1.90 11.98 -17.85
N TYR A 121 1.44 13.22 -17.68
CA TYR A 121 0.34 13.55 -16.78
C TYR A 121 -0.97 12.85 -17.17
N GLU A 122 -1.29 12.82 -18.47
CA GLU A 122 -2.49 12.14 -18.98
C GLU A 122 -2.46 10.63 -18.67
N LEU A 123 -1.29 10.01 -18.81
CA LEU A 123 -1.09 8.60 -18.48
C LEU A 123 -1.26 8.35 -16.97
N GLY A 124 -0.77 9.25 -16.11
CA GLY A 124 -1.05 9.19 -14.67
C GLY A 124 -2.51 9.49 -14.31
N ARG A 125 -3.21 10.28 -15.13
CA ARG A 125 -4.63 10.64 -14.91
C ARG A 125 -5.57 9.45 -15.13
N GLU A 126 -5.20 8.48 -15.97
CA GLU A 126 -5.95 7.22 -16.09
C GLU A 126 -5.96 6.43 -14.77
N MET A 127 -5.01 6.70 -13.87
CA MET A 127 -4.96 6.14 -12.52
C MET A 127 -5.84 6.92 -11.54
N LYS A 128 -6.55 7.97 -11.98
CA LYS A 128 -7.37 8.81 -11.11
C LYS A 128 -8.41 7.98 -10.33
N GLY A 129 -8.95 6.89 -10.90
CA GLY A 129 -9.80 5.96 -10.14
C GLY A 129 -9.07 5.37 -8.93
N PHE A 130 -7.93 4.71 -9.17
CA PHE A 130 -7.06 4.15 -8.13
C PHE A 130 -6.60 5.19 -7.08
N ILE A 131 -6.25 6.38 -7.55
CA ILE A 131 -5.83 7.53 -6.77
C ILE A 131 -6.99 8.05 -5.90
N VAL A 132 -8.11 8.45 -6.50
CA VAL A 132 -9.29 9.00 -5.81
C VAL A 132 -9.91 7.99 -4.84
N ASP A 133 -9.87 6.71 -5.20
CA ASP A 133 -10.35 5.62 -4.35
C ASP A 133 -9.38 5.26 -3.21
N ASP A 134 -8.13 5.75 -3.24
CA ASP A 134 -7.10 5.53 -2.20
C ASP A 134 -6.89 4.04 -1.87
N MET A 135 -7.27 3.14 -2.79
CA MET A 135 -7.46 1.72 -2.53
C MET A 135 -8.35 1.40 -1.31
N SER A 136 -9.56 1.97 -1.29
CA SER A 136 -10.77 1.48 -0.60
C SER A 136 -10.50 0.50 0.56
N LYS A 137 -10.08 1.04 1.70
CA LYS A 137 -10.69 0.77 3.01
C LYS A 137 -11.24 -0.64 3.21
N ASN A 138 -10.33 -1.58 3.43
CA ASN A 138 -10.59 -2.66 4.38
C ASN A 138 -9.74 -2.39 5.60
N ASP A 139 -10.31 -1.62 6.54
CA ASP A 139 -9.94 -1.77 7.95
C ASP A 139 -10.40 -3.14 8.48
N ASN A 140 -11.06 -4.00 7.67
CA ASN A 140 -11.67 -5.26 8.14
C ASN A 140 -11.50 -6.56 7.32
N ASP A 141 -11.10 -6.58 6.04
CA ASP A 141 -10.87 -7.87 5.36
C ASP A 141 -9.39 -8.22 5.31
N ALA A 142 -8.90 -8.81 6.39
CA ALA A 142 -7.81 -9.76 6.25
C ALA A 142 -8.30 -10.87 5.30
N SER A 143 -7.59 -11.09 4.20
CA SER A 143 -7.86 -12.22 3.32
C SER A 143 -7.77 -13.53 4.10
N ILE A 144 -8.48 -14.59 3.69
CA ILE A 144 -8.38 -15.91 4.34
C ILE A 144 -6.91 -16.35 4.45
N ALA A 145 -6.07 -16.01 3.46
CA ALA A 145 -4.63 -16.26 3.49
C ALA A 145 -3.88 -15.45 4.57
N GLU A 146 -4.25 -14.19 4.82
CA GLU A 146 -3.70 -13.38 5.91
C GLU A 146 -4.13 -13.90 7.27
N LEU A 147 -5.41 -14.25 7.44
CA LEU A 147 -5.89 -14.86 8.68
C LEU A 147 -5.23 -16.22 8.93
N GLN A 148 -5.04 -17.03 7.89
CA GLN A 148 -4.29 -18.29 7.98
C GLN A 148 -2.81 -18.07 8.32
N GLY A 149 -2.18 -17.04 7.76
CA GLY A 149 -0.82 -16.63 8.11
C GLY A 149 -0.71 -16.27 9.59
N GLN A 150 -1.60 -15.40 10.07
CA GLN A 150 -1.64 -14.99 11.48
C GLN A 150 -1.89 -16.18 12.43
N ILE A 151 -2.77 -17.10 12.06
CA ILE A 151 -3.02 -18.33 12.83
C ILE A 151 -1.75 -19.20 12.88
N ASN A 152 -1.05 -19.37 11.75
CA ASN A 152 0.15 -20.21 11.70
C ASN A 152 1.30 -19.62 12.53
N ASP A 153 1.48 -18.29 12.50
CA ASP A 153 2.49 -17.60 13.30
C ASP A 153 2.18 -17.68 14.81
N LEU A 154 0.90 -17.52 15.19
CA LEU A 154 0.45 -17.73 16.56
C LEU A 154 0.66 -19.18 17.02
N LEU A 155 0.35 -20.17 16.16
CA LEU A 155 0.59 -21.59 16.46
C LEU A 155 2.07 -21.90 16.63
N SER A 156 2.93 -21.33 15.77
CA SER A 156 4.39 -21.45 15.89
C SER A 156 4.89 -20.85 17.21
N THR A 157 4.36 -19.69 17.58
CA THR A 157 4.66 -19.03 18.87
C THR A 157 4.23 -19.90 20.05
N ILE A 158 3.05 -20.52 20.01
CA ILE A 158 2.60 -21.48 21.03
C ILE A 158 3.54 -22.68 21.14
N VAL A 159 3.94 -23.28 20.02
CA VAL A 159 4.85 -24.44 20.05
C VAL A 159 6.20 -24.06 20.67
N SER A 160 6.70 -22.85 20.39
CA SER A 160 7.92 -22.34 21.00
C SER A 160 7.75 -22.08 22.51
N LEU A 161 6.63 -21.48 22.94
CA LEU A 161 6.31 -21.21 24.34
C LEU A 161 6.06 -22.51 25.13
N GLN A 162 5.38 -23.49 24.54
CA GLN A 162 5.18 -24.81 25.14
C GLN A 162 6.51 -25.54 25.29
N SER A 163 7.39 -25.49 24.29
CA SER A 163 8.73 -26.06 24.38
C SER A 163 9.54 -25.39 25.49
N ASN A 164 9.41 -24.06 25.64
CA ASN A 164 10.04 -23.30 26.71
C ASN A 164 9.42 -23.59 28.10
N LEU A 165 8.11 -23.81 28.20
CA LEU A 165 7.40 -24.16 29.44
C LEU A 165 7.67 -25.60 29.90
N ILE A 166 7.81 -26.54 28.97
CA ILE A 166 8.24 -27.91 29.26
C ILE A 166 9.68 -27.91 29.80
N SER A 167 10.50 -26.94 29.36
CA SER A 167 11.87 -26.73 29.88
C SER A 167 11.96 -25.87 31.15
N SER A 168 10.91 -25.11 31.51
CA SER A 168 10.89 -24.22 32.67
C SER A 168 9.67 -24.49 33.55
N SER A 169 9.87 -25.31 34.58
CA SER A 169 8.86 -25.62 35.59
C SER A 169 8.34 -24.35 36.27
N GLY A 170 7.10 -23.93 35.95
CA GLY A 170 6.20 -23.40 36.98
C GLY A 170 5.61 -21.99 36.86
N LYS A 171 5.81 -21.22 35.77
CA LYS A 171 5.12 -19.91 35.62
C LYS A 171 4.79 -19.58 34.16
N GLY A 172 3.62 -19.97 33.65
CA GLY A 172 3.23 -19.62 32.27
C GLY A 172 1.75 -19.74 31.89
N ASN A 173 0.83 -19.83 32.86
CA ASN A 173 -0.59 -19.99 32.53
C ASN A 173 -1.21 -18.73 31.90
N THR A 174 -0.82 -17.53 32.35
CA THR A 174 -1.49 -16.28 31.95
C THR A 174 -1.17 -15.83 30.52
N GLU A 175 0.07 -15.98 30.06
CA GLU A 175 0.43 -15.62 28.67
C GLU A 175 -0.19 -16.60 27.66
N THR A 176 -0.23 -17.88 28.00
CA THR A 176 -0.86 -18.92 27.17
C THR A 176 -2.38 -18.68 27.03
N GLU A 177 -3.05 -18.28 28.12
CA GLU A 177 -4.47 -17.93 28.11
C GLU A 177 -4.79 -16.69 27.26
N VAL A 178 -3.96 -15.63 27.32
CA VAL A 178 -4.15 -14.41 26.50
C VAL A 178 -4.00 -14.72 25.01
N ILE A 179 -3.03 -15.55 24.64
CA ILE A 179 -2.80 -15.97 23.25
C ILE A 179 -3.97 -16.83 22.74
N MET A 180 -4.44 -17.78 23.54
CA MET A 180 -5.62 -18.60 23.18
C MET A 180 -6.88 -17.74 22.99
N LEU A 181 -7.04 -16.68 23.77
CA LEU A 181 -8.17 -15.75 23.65
C LEU A 181 -8.09 -14.87 22.39
N GLN A 182 -6.87 -14.50 21.97
CA GLN A 182 -6.64 -13.82 20.69
C GLN A 182 -6.92 -14.74 19.50
N ILE A 183 -6.52 -16.01 19.56
CA ILE A 183 -6.83 -17.02 18.53
C ILE A 183 -8.35 -17.21 18.40
N GLY A 184 -9.06 -17.32 19.53
CA GLY A 184 -10.52 -17.46 19.51
C GLY A 184 -11.21 -16.31 18.77
N LYS A 185 -10.77 -15.06 18.98
CA LYS A 185 -11.30 -13.88 18.28
C LYS A 185 -11.01 -13.92 16.78
N LEU A 186 -9.80 -14.33 16.38
CA LEU A 186 -9.41 -14.43 14.97
C LEU A 186 -10.16 -15.54 14.23
N LEU A 187 -10.38 -16.70 14.87
CA LEU A 187 -11.19 -17.78 14.30
C LEU A 187 -12.65 -17.35 14.08
N GLN A 188 -13.20 -16.60 15.02
CA GLN A 188 -14.56 -16.07 14.93
C GLN A 188 -14.70 -15.05 13.80
N GLN A 189 -13.69 -14.20 13.58
CA GLN A 189 -13.62 -13.31 12.42
C GLN A 189 -13.54 -14.10 11.11
N LEU A 190 -12.75 -15.18 11.05
CA LEU A 190 -12.58 -16.03 9.87
C LEU A 190 -13.89 -16.72 9.45
N GLU A 191 -14.70 -17.17 10.42
CA GLU A 191 -16.03 -17.71 10.15
C GLU A 191 -17.01 -16.66 9.62
N LEU A 192 -16.99 -15.44 10.19
CA LEU A 192 -17.81 -14.32 9.72
C LEU A 192 -17.47 -13.93 8.28
N THR A 193 -16.17 -13.87 7.93
CA THR A 193 -15.72 -13.55 6.58
C THR A 193 -16.13 -14.64 5.57
N ARG A 194 -16.04 -15.93 5.92
CA ARG A 194 -16.47 -17.04 5.06
C ARG A 194 -17.96 -17.04 4.74
N HIS A 195 -18.79 -16.45 5.60
CA HIS A 195 -20.24 -16.35 5.38
C HIS A 195 -20.66 -15.16 4.53
N ASN A 196 -19.84 -14.10 4.45
CA ASN A 196 -20.12 -12.93 3.63
C ASN A 196 -19.70 -13.08 2.16
N ASP A 197 -18.84 -14.06 1.84
CA ASP A 197 -18.38 -14.39 0.48
C ASP A 197 -19.29 -15.40 -0.28
N LYS A 198 -20.47 -15.75 0.26
CA LYS A 198 -21.47 -16.63 -0.37
C LYS A 198 -22.72 -15.87 -0.79
#